data_AF-A0A936B2G8-F1
#
_entry.id   AF-A0A936B2G8-F1
#
_cell.length_a   1.000
_cell.length_b   1.000
_cell.length_c   1.000
_cell.angle_alpha   90.00
_cell.angle_beta   90.00
_cell.angle_gamma   90.00
#
_symmetry.space_group_name_H-M   'P 1'
#
loop_
_entity.id
_entity.type
_entity.pdbx_description
1 polymer ?
#
loop_
_entity_poly.entity_id
_entity_poly.type
_entity_poly.pdbx_seq_one_letter_code
_entity_poly.pdbx_strand_id
1 'polypeptide(L)'
;MVISEESEFGVASADRVMQANETGADLVVIGVINYKSPTCFLSRAEKNILKPKDFENKTVGILTGTNTELIYKILKNSSSLNSKLLLKR
;
A
#
# COMPACT_ATOMS: atom_id res chain seq x y z
N MET A 1 -15.34 9.17 4.21
CA MET A 1 -15.31 9.87 5.50
C MET A 1 -14.80 11.29 5.35
N VAL A 2 -13.48 11.56 5.18
CA VAL A 2 -13.01 12.96 5.08
C VAL A 2 -13.49 13.65 3.80
N ILE A 3 -13.26 13.03 2.63
CA ILE A 3 -13.72 13.57 1.33
C ILE A 3 -15.24 13.73 1.26
N SER A 4 -15.98 12.87 1.97
CA SER A 4 -17.45 12.91 2.04
C SER A 4 -17.98 13.79 3.18
N GLU A 5 -17.11 14.54 3.86
CA GLU A 5 -17.46 15.45 4.98
C GLU A 5 -18.09 14.76 6.21
N GLU A 6 -18.07 13.43 6.28
CA GLU A 6 -18.53 12.67 7.45
C GLU A 6 -17.51 12.67 8.59
N SER A 7 -16.28 13.16 8.34
CA SER A 7 -15.22 13.28 9.34
C SER A 7 -14.32 14.46 9.03
N GLU A 8 -13.98 15.24 10.06
CA GLU A 8 -13.12 16.43 9.91
C GLU A 8 -11.65 16.07 9.68
N PHE A 9 -11.17 15.00 10.33
CA PHE A 9 -9.79 14.53 10.22
C PHE A 9 -9.73 13.05 9.83
N GLY A 10 -8.63 12.67 9.20
CA GLY A 10 -8.35 11.28 8.86
C GLY A 10 -6.86 11.00 8.82
N VAL A 11 -6.50 9.73 8.97
CA VAL A 11 -5.14 9.24 8.79
C VAL A 11 -5.08 8.45 7.50
N ALA A 12 -4.24 8.90 6.58
CA ALA A 12 -3.99 8.25 5.31
C ALA A 12 -2.49 8.28 4.98
N SER A 13 -2.05 7.40 4.09
CA SER A 13 -0.69 7.45 3.58
C SER A 13 -0.53 8.58 2.56
N ALA A 14 0.69 9.10 2.42
CA ALA A 14 0.97 10.24 1.53
C ALA A 14 0.55 9.98 0.08
N ASP A 15 0.78 8.77 -0.43
CA ASP A 15 0.36 8.35 -1.78
C ASP A 15 -1.17 8.42 -1.97
N ARG A 16 -1.96 8.14 -0.93
CA ARG A 16 -3.42 8.21 -1.00
C ARG A 16 -3.94 9.63 -0.98
N VAL A 17 -3.34 10.50 -0.18
CA VAL A 17 -3.67 11.94 -0.19
C VAL A 17 -3.35 12.54 -1.55
N MET A 18 -2.16 12.23 -2.11
CA MET A 18 -1.78 12.67 -3.46
C MET A 18 -2.78 12.21 -4.52
N GLN A 19 -3.11 10.92 -4.56
CA GLN A 19 -4.09 10.39 -5.53
C GLN A 19 -5.47 11.03 -5.39
N ALA A 20 -5.95 11.25 -4.16
CA ALA A 20 -7.23 11.89 -3.93
C ALA A 20 -7.22 13.34 -4.44
N ASN A 21 -6.14 14.07 -4.21
CA ASN A 21 -6.04 15.45 -4.69
C ASN A 21 -5.87 15.52 -6.21
N GLU A 22 -5.17 14.58 -6.82
CA GLU A 22 -5.10 14.46 -8.29
C GLU A 22 -6.48 14.23 -8.92
N THR A 23 -7.41 13.60 -8.22
CA THR A 23 -8.80 13.40 -8.66
C THR A 23 -9.77 14.49 -8.21
N GLY A 24 -9.25 15.59 -7.66
CA GLY A 24 -10.04 16.79 -7.32
C GLY A 24 -10.47 16.90 -5.87
N ALA A 25 -9.96 16.06 -4.97
CA ALA A 25 -10.07 16.35 -3.54
C ALA A 25 -9.20 17.56 -3.16
N ASP A 26 -9.57 18.26 -2.09
CA ASP A 26 -8.82 19.40 -1.55
C ASP A 26 -8.32 19.09 -0.14
N LEU A 27 -7.55 18.01 0.00
CA LEU A 27 -7.03 17.56 1.29
C LEU A 27 -5.69 18.23 1.60
N VAL A 28 -5.52 18.72 2.82
CA VAL A 28 -4.25 19.29 3.31
C VAL A 28 -3.64 18.38 4.37
N VAL A 29 -2.35 18.05 4.22
CA VAL A 29 -1.59 17.30 5.23
C VAL A 29 -1.16 18.24 6.35
N ILE A 30 -1.72 18.04 7.54
CA ILE A 30 -1.43 18.86 8.74
C ILE A 30 -0.40 18.23 9.69
N GLY A 31 0.03 16.99 9.43
CA GLY A 31 0.99 16.28 10.27
C GLY A 31 1.42 14.94 9.69
N VAL A 32 2.57 14.44 10.15
CA VAL A 32 3.15 13.17 9.70
C VAL A 32 3.39 12.27 10.91
N ILE A 33 2.66 11.14 10.98
CA ILE A 33 2.81 10.17 12.08
C ILE A 33 4.08 9.33 11.91
N ASN A 34 4.32 8.83 10.69
CA ASN A 34 5.48 8.02 10.35
C ASN A 34 6.22 8.67 9.19
N TYR A 35 7.36 9.32 9.48
CA TYR A 35 8.19 9.92 8.43
C TYR A 35 8.73 8.86 7.46
N LYS A 36 9.09 7.68 7.98
CA LYS A 36 9.41 6.50 7.19
C LYS A 36 8.24 5.54 7.21
N SER A 37 7.83 5.05 6.04
CA SER A 37 6.73 4.09 5.94
C SER A 37 7.04 2.81 6.73
N PRO A 38 6.17 2.38 7.66
CA PRO A 38 6.32 1.11 8.35
C PRO A 38 5.77 -0.07 7.52
N THR A 39 5.32 0.17 6.28
CA THR A 39 4.72 -0.86 5.43
C THR A 39 5.75 -1.95 5.13
N CYS A 40 5.42 -3.20 5.46
CA CYS A 40 6.26 -4.36 5.17
C CYS A 40 5.42 -5.57 4.76
N PHE A 41 6.06 -6.54 4.11
CA PHE A 41 5.48 -7.85 3.80
C PHE A 41 6.02 -8.87 4.79
N LEU A 42 5.12 -9.62 5.42
CA LEU A 42 5.48 -10.61 6.42
C LEU A 42 5.38 -12.03 5.84
N SER A 43 6.31 -12.88 6.25
CA SER A 43 6.28 -14.31 5.93
C SER A 43 6.82 -15.12 7.11
N ARG A 44 6.52 -16.43 7.12
CA ARG A 44 7.15 -17.35 8.07
C ARG A 44 8.63 -17.48 7.73
N ALA A 45 9.51 -17.43 8.73
CA ALA A 45 10.97 -17.48 8.54
C ALA A 45 11.42 -18.70 7.70
N GLU A 46 10.83 -19.86 7.95
CA GLU A 46 11.07 -21.12 7.19
C GLU A 46 10.77 -21.03 5.68
N LYS A 47 10.01 -20.04 5.23
CA LYS A 47 9.73 -19.81 3.81
C LYS A 47 10.86 -19.07 3.08
N ASN A 48 11.85 -18.55 3.81
CA ASN A 48 13.03 -17.86 3.28
C ASN A 48 12.70 -16.77 2.24
N ILE A 49 11.67 -15.96 2.50
CA ILE A 49 11.29 -14.82 1.66
C ILE A 49 11.93 -13.56 2.25
N LEU A 50 13.05 -13.13 1.67
CA LEU A 50 13.92 -12.07 2.21
C LEU A 50 13.95 -10.83 1.33
N LYS A 51 13.61 -10.95 0.05
CA LYS A 51 13.56 -9.84 -0.91
C LYS A 51 12.35 -9.96 -1.84
N PRO A 52 11.93 -8.87 -2.51
CA PRO A 52 10.76 -8.89 -3.40
C PRO A 52 10.81 -9.96 -4.49
N LYS A 53 12.00 -10.32 -4.98
CA LYS A 53 12.18 -11.40 -5.97
C LYS A 53 11.72 -12.76 -5.46
N ASP A 54 11.76 -13.00 -4.16
CA ASP A 54 11.33 -14.26 -3.57
C ASP A 54 9.80 -14.41 -3.56
N PHE A 55 9.07 -13.37 -3.98
CA PHE A 55 7.62 -13.43 -4.22
C PHE A 55 7.27 -14.20 -5.50
N GLU A 56 8.23 -14.41 -6.41
CA GLU A 56 8.01 -15.17 -7.65
C GLU A 56 7.41 -16.56 -7.34
N ASN A 57 6.37 -16.92 -8.09
CA ASN A 57 5.63 -18.17 -7.90
C ASN A 57 5.01 -18.35 -6.51
N LYS A 58 4.94 -17.29 -5.69
CA LYS A 58 4.22 -17.28 -4.41
C LYS A 58 2.87 -16.58 -4.56
N THR A 59 1.99 -16.85 -3.60
CA THR A 59 0.75 -16.10 -3.42
C THR A 59 0.99 -15.04 -2.36
N VAL A 60 0.83 -13.76 -2.73
CA VAL A 60 0.96 -12.63 -1.81
C VAL A 60 -0.44 -12.16 -1.42
N GLY A 61 -0.74 -12.22 -0.12
CA GLY A 61 -2.03 -11.76 0.43
C GLY A 61 -1.98 -10.26 0.70
N ILE A 62 -2.93 -9.51 0.15
CA ILE A 62 -2.99 -8.05 0.27
C ILE A 62 -4.42 -7.64 0.59
N LEU A 63 -4.58 -6.72 1.55
CA LEU A 63 -5.85 -6.07 1.80
C LEU A 63 -6.13 -5.02 0.71
N THR A 64 -7.25 -5.18 0.03
CA THR A 64 -7.64 -4.34 -1.11
C THR A 64 -7.96 -2.92 -0.66
N GLY A 65 -7.66 -1.92 -1.48
CA GLY A 65 -7.96 -0.53 -1.16
C GLY A 65 -6.98 0.11 -0.17
N THR A 66 -5.90 -0.59 0.18
CA THR A 66 -4.83 -0.06 1.05
C THR A 66 -3.64 0.47 0.26
N ASN A 67 -2.77 1.24 0.92
CA ASN A 67 -1.49 1.66 0.36
C ASN A 67 -0.57 0.47 0.03
N THR A 68 -0.65 -0.64 0.79
CA THR A 68 0.11 -1.86 0.51
C THR A 68 -0.18 -2.45 -0.88
N GLU A 69 -1.42 -2.32 -1.35
CA GLU A 69 -1.80 -2.75 -2.71
C GLU A 69 -1.07 -1.94 -3.78
N LEU A 70 -1.00 -0.61 -3.62
CA LEU A 70 -0.27 0.26 -4.54
C LEU A 70 1.22 -0.08 -4.53
N ILE A 71 1.82 -0.20 -3.34
CA ILE A 71 3.25 -0.55 -3.20
C ILE A 71 3.56 -1.89 -3.87
N TYR A 72 2.72 -2.91 -3.69
CA TYR A 72 2.92 -4.19 -4.34
C TYR A 72 2.80 -4.11 -5.87
N LYS A 73 1.83 -3.35 -6.40
CA LYS A 73 1.70 -3.11 -7.84
C LYS A 73 2.96 -2.44 -8.41
N ILE A 74 3.51 -1.46 -7.70
CA ILE A 74 4.77 -0.79 -8.08
C ILE A 74 5.92 -1.80 -8.06
N LEU A 75 6.09 -2.57 -6.99
CA LEU A 75 7.13 -3.60 -6.89
C LEU A 75 7.05 -4.64 -8.01
N LYS A 76 5.84 -5.06 -8.36
CA LYS A 76 5.59 -6.01 -9.43
C LYS A 76 6.05 -5.47 -10.78
N ASN A 77 5.77 -4.20 -11.05
CA ASN A 77 6.14 -3.54 -12.30
C ASN A 77 7.62 -3.18 -12.37
N SER A 78 8.23 -2.72 -11.26
CA SER A 78 9.63 -2.30 -11.23
C SER A 78 10.63 -3.46 -11.34
N SER A 79 10.20 -4.66 -10.97
CA SER A 79 11.08 -5.84 -10.87
C SER A 79 10.65 -7.00 -11.77
N SER A 80 9.72 -6.76 -12.71
CA SER A 80 9.16 -7.78 -13.62
C SER A 80 8.69 -9.04 -12.89
N LEU A 81 8.11 -8.89 -11.69
CA LEU A 81 7.81 -10.03 -10.83
C LEU A 81 6.61 -10.82 -11.34
N ASN A 82 6.80 -12.11 -11.57
CA ASN A 82 5.70 -13.03 -11.88
C ASN A 82 5.18 -13.69 -10.59
N SER A 83 4.31 -12.98 -9.86
CA SER A 83 3.68 -13.46 -8.63
C SER A 83 2.16 -13.39 -8.70
N LYS A 84 1.49 -14.33 -8.00
CA LYS A 84 0.03 -14.42 -7.93
C LYS A 84 -0.46 -13.52 -6.79
N LEU A 85 -1.33 -12.57 -7.14
CA LEU A 85 -1.95 -11.67 -6.18
C LEU A 85 -3.23 -12.30 -5.64
N LEU A 86 -3.36 -12.38 -4.31
CA LEU A 86 -4.61 -12.72 -3.64
C LEU A 86 -5.12 -11.47 -2.91
N LEU A 87 -6.16 -10.87 -3.49
CA LEU A 87 -6.87 -9.75 -2.88
C LEU A 87 -7.80 -10.26 -1.78
N LYS A 88 -7.57 -9.80 -0.56
CA LYS A 88 -8.49 -9.95 0.56
C LYS A 88 -9.33 -8.68 0.68
N ARG A 89 -10.63 -8.85 0.86
CA ARG A 89 -11.56 -7.76 1.16
C ARG A 89 -11.63 -7.56 2.67
#